data_AF-A0A9X3ETK3-F1
#
_entry.id   AF-A0A9X3ETK3-F1
#
_cell.length_a   1.000
_cell.length_b   1.000
_cell.length_c   1.000
_cell.angle_alpha   90.00
_cell.angle_beta   90.00
_cell.angle_gamma   90.00
#
_symmetry.space_group_name_H-M   'P 1'
#
loop_
_entity.id
_entity.type
_entity.pdbx_description
1 polymer ?
#
loop_
_entity_poly.entity_id
_entity_poly.type
_entity_poly.pdbx_seq_one_letter_code
_entity_poly.pdbx_strand_id
1 'polypeptide(L)'
;MATVGCAGEADPLACLRAVPADALVAAVGEFDLLEPVSIGPVVGDALLPEQPLTRIAAGDAPRVPLLVGANAQEFGPLPAVLPVADEAALKAILGLLFGELAEALLELYPPASFGGPGPALAALLGERTFVCPALALAAAAPQPSWSYLFAHTLAGEAGAAGSFHALEVAYVFGNLDALPNGVAATAADEQVSAFMRDAWGRFAREGAPGEGWPAHASDGAVMQVRASPATTADVDAGRCAELAALGLTP
;
A
#
# COMPACT_ATOMS: atom_id res chain seq x y z
N MET A 1 -12.16 -7.55 -24.18
CA MET A 1 -13.02 -7.54 -25.40
C MET A 1 -12.54 -8.54 -26.45
N ALA A 2 -11.29 -8.44 -26.94
CA ALA A 2 -10.77 -9.34 -27.98
C ALA A 2 -10.74 -10.81 -27.54
N THR A 3 -10.30 -11.08 -26.31
CA THR A 3 -10.21 -12.43 -25.73
C THR A 3 -11.53 -13.21 -25.73
N VAL A 4 -12.66 -12.51 -25.63
CA VAL A 4 -14.02 -13.11 -25.60
C VAL A 4 -14.77 -12.91 -26.91
N GLY A 5 -14.08 -12.53 -27.99
CA GLY A 5 -14.67 -12.39 -29.32
C GLY A 5 -15.60 -11.17 -29.49
N CYS A 6 -15.68 -10.26 -28.52
CA CYS A 6 -16.52 -9.07 -28.62
C CYS A 6 -15.82 -7.85 -29.26
N ALA A 7 -14.54 -7.99 -29.64
CA ALA A 7 -13.84 -6.92 -30.34
C ALA A 7 -14.32 -6.83 -31.81
N GLY A 8 -14.77 -5.65 -32.24
CA GLY A 8 -15.23 -5.43 -33.61
C GLY A 8 -16.72 -5.68 -33.86
N GLU A 9 -17.46 -6.12 -32.83
CA GLU A 9 -18.91 -6.18 -32.88
C GLU A 9 -19.54 -4.79 -33.03
N ALA A 10 -20.70 -4.71 -33.68
CA ALA A 10 -21.42 -3.44 -33.85
C ALA A 10 -21.85 -2.84 -32.50
N ASP A 11 -22.16 -3.69 -31.52
CA ASP A 11 -22.36 -3.32 -30.11
C ASP A 11 -21.53 -4.24 -29.20
N PRO A 12 -20.28 -3.85 -28.89
CA PRO A 12 -19.40 -4.64 -28.04
C PRO A 12 -19.95 -4.83 -26.62
N LEU A 13 -20.76 -3.90 -26.10
CA LEU A 13 -21.33 -4.00 -24.76
C LEU A 13 -22.47 -5.00 -24.71
N ALA A 14 -23.34 -5.03 -25.72
CA ALA A 14 -24.37 -6.07 -25.83
C ALA A 14 -23.73 -7.46 -25.95
N CYS A 15 -22.65 -7.59 -26.73
CA CYS A 15 -21.87 -8.83 -26.81
C CYS A 15 -21.33 -9.25 -25.43
N LEU A 16 -20.65 -8.35 -24.71
CA LEU A 16 -20.10 -8.65 -23.38
C LEU A 16 -21.16 -9.08 -22.37
N ARG A 17 -22.37 -8.48 -22.40
CA ARG A 17 -23.48 -8.89 -21.51
C ARG A 17 -24.01 -10.30 -21.80
N ALA A 18 -23.76 -10.83 -23.00
CA ALA A 18 -24.13 -12.20 -23.36
C ALA A 18 -23.03 -13.22 -23.04
N VAL A 19 -21.80 -12.77 -22.75
CA VAL A 19 -20.69 -13.66 -22.35
C VAL A 19 -20.94 -14.18 -20.92
N PRO A 20 -20.78 -15.50 -20.66
CA PRO A 20 -20.82 -16.04 -19.31
C PRO A 20 -19.84 -15.34 -18.37
N ALA A 21 -20.26 -15.11 -17.11
CA ALA A 21 -19.48 -14.32 -16.16
C ALA A 21 -18.11 -14.96 -15.83
N ASP A 22 -18.04 -16.29 -15.75
CA ASP A 22 -16.80 -17.04 -15.56
C ASP A 22 -15.82 -16.86 -16.73
N ALA A 23 -16.32 -16.83 -17.96
CA ALA A 23 -15.50 -16.54 -19.14
C ALA A 23 -15.00 -15.09 -19.15
N LEU A 24 -15.80 -14.13 -18.68
CA LEU A 24 -15.35 -12.75 -18.51
C LEU A 24 -14.24 -12.64 -17.48
N VAL A 25 -14.40 -13.27 -16.30
CA VAL A 25 -13.39 -13.26 -15.23
C VAL A 25 -12.10 -13.92 -15.71
N ALA A 26 -12.19 -15.09 -16.36
CA ALA A 26 -11.03 -15.77 -16.90
C ALA A 26 -10.28 -14.94 -17.96
N ALA A 27 -11.01 -14.12 -18.75
CA ALA A 27 -10.41 -13.27 -19.76
C ALA A 27 -9.68 -12.04 -19.21
N VAL A 28 -9.98 -11.61 -17.98
CA VAL A 28 -9.25 -10.54 -17.28
C VAL A 28 -7.90 -11.02 -16.79
N GLY A 29 -7.81 -12.32 -16.45
CA GLY A 29 -6.59 -12.93 -15.93
C GLY A 29 -6.35 -12.66 -14.45
N GLU A 30 -5.23 -13.16 -13.94
CA GLU A 30 -4.77 -12.85 -12.59
C GLU A 30 -4.00 -11.53 -12.57
N PHE A 31 -3.89 -10.93 -11.38
CA PHE A 31 -3.09 -9.74 -11.18
C PHE A 31 -1.61 -10.07 -11.41
N ASP A 32 -0.96 -9.32 -12.30
CA ASP A 32 0.48 -9.35 -12.52
C ASP A 32 1.06 -8.00 -12.12
N LEU A 33 2.03 -8.03 -11.20
CA LEU A 33 2.71 -6.85 -10.66
C LEU A 33 3.42 -6.04 -11.75
N LEU A 34 3.84 -6.70 -12.84
CA LEU A 34 4.57 -6.08 -13.93
C LEU A 34 3.66 -5.53 -15.03
N GLU A 35 2.36 -5.79 -14.96
CA GLU A 35 1.37 -5.35 -15.93
C GLU A 35 0.42 -4.29 -15.35
N PRO A 36 -0.09 -3.36 -16.17
CA PRO A 36 -1.09 -2.41 -15.72
C PRO A 36 -2.37 -3.12 -15.25
N VAL A 37 -2.98 -2.60 -14.17
CA VAL A 37 -4.32 -3.06 -13.74
C VAL A 37 -5.32 -2.77 -14.86
N SER A 38 -5.88 -3.84 -15.43
CA SER A 38 -6.72 -3.76 -16.62
C SER A 38 -8.17 -3.35 -16.34
N ILE A 39 -8.64 -3.54 -15.10
CA ILE A 39 -9.98 -3.15 -14.64
C ILE A 39 -9.88 -2.56 -13.23
N GLY A 40 -10.35 -1.32 -13.06
CA GLY A 40 -10.39 -0.64 -11.78
C GLY A 40 -11.31 0.60 -11.82
N PRO A 41 -11.39 1.35 -10.71
CA PRO A 41 -12.11 2.62 -10.67
C PRO A 41 -11.58 3.59 -11.73
N VAL A 42 -12.48 4.28 -12.43
CA VAL A 42 -12.15 5.35 -13.39
C VAL A 42 -12.88 6.62 -13.01
N VAL A 43 -12.27 7.77 -13.32
CA VAL A 43 -12.89 9.08 -13.13
C VAL A 43 -13.74 9.48 -14.34
N GLY A 44 -14.65 10.44 -14.15
CA GLY A 44 -15.39 11.10 -15.22
C GLY A 44 -16.89 10.79 -15.27
N ASP A 45 -17.43 10.11 -14.26
CA ASP A 45 -18.87 9.88 -14.11
C ASP A 45 -19.45 10.62 -12.89
N ALA A 46 -20.75 10.44 -12.65
CA ALA A 46 -21.43 11.11 -11.54
C ALA A 46 -21.01 10.58 -10.15
N LEU A 47 -20.43 9.38 -10.08
CA LEU A 47 -19.98 8.76 -8.83
C LEU A 47 -18.57 9.25 -8.47
N LEU A 48 -17.65 9.24 -9.45
CA LEU A 48 -16.28 9.70 -9.30
C LEU A 48 -15.94 10.69 -10.43
N PRO A 49 -16.31 11.98 -10.30
CA PRO A 49 -16.15 12.95 -11.38
C PRO A 49 -14.68 13.33 -11.64
N GLU A 50 -13.84 13.30 -10.60
CA GLU A 50 -12.43 13.69 -10.64
C GLU A 50 -11.58 12.77 -9.75
N GLN A 51 -10.26 12.98 -9.78
CA GLN A 51 -9.33 12.24 -8.94
C GLN A 51 -9.65 12.42 -7.44
N PRO A 52 -9.74 11.33 -6.64
CA PRO A 52 -10.15 11.41 -5.24
C PRO A 52 -9.30 12.37 -4.41
N LEU A 53 -7.97 12.29 -4.54
CA LEU A 53 -7.07 13.10 -3.73
C LEU A 53 -7.19 14.60 -4.05
N THR A 54 -7.43 14.96 -5.32
CA THR A 54 -7.70 16.33 -5.75
C THR A 54 -8.96 16.89 -5.06
N ARG A 55 -10.04 16.10 -5.02
CA ARG A 55 -11.29 16.51 -4.36
C ARG A 55 -11.14 16.62 -2.83
N ILE A 56 -10.41 15.68 -2.22
CA ILE A 56 -10.12 15.70 -0.78
C ILE A 56 -9.33 16.96 -0.42
N ALA A 57 -8.24 17.25 -1.15
CA ALA A 57 -7.42 18.44 -0.94
C ALA A 57 -8.21 19.75 -1.16
N ALA A 58 -9.16 19.77 -2.11
CA ALA A 58 -10.05 20.90 -2.34
C ALA A 58 -11.17 21.06 -1.29
N GLY A 59 -11.32 20.09 -0.37
CA GLY A 59 -12.42 20.05 0.59
C GLY A 59 -13.79 19.73 -0.04
N ASP A 60 -13.80 19.21 -1.27
CA ASP A 60 -14.95 18.72 -2.02
C ASP A 60 -15.12 17.20 -1.84
N ALA A 61 -14.95 16.74 -0.60
CA ALA A 61 -15.17 15.36 -0.16
C ALA A 61 -15.90 15.36 1.18
N PRO A 62 -16.53 14.24 1.59
CA PRO A 62 -17.13 14.12 2.91
C PRO A 62 -16.16 14.54 4.02
N ARG A 63 -16.64 15.42 4.90
CA ARG A 63 -15.85 15.97 6.01
C ARG A 63 -15.90 15.03 7.21
N VAL A 64 -15.10 13.97 7.15
CA VAL A 64 -14.97 12.98 8.22
C VAL A 64 -13.52 12.89 8.70
N PRO A 65 -13.26 12.56 9.98
CA PRO A 65 -11.91 12.27 10.44
C PRO A 65 -11.33 11.05 9.70
N LEU A 66 -10.01 11.01 9.51
CA LEU A 66 -9.32 9.93 8.80
C LEU A 66 -8.28 9.24 9.66
N LEU A 67 -8.29 7.91 9.64
CA LEU A 67 -7.21 7.08 10.16
C LEU A 67 -6.72 6.19 9.02
N VAL A 68 -5.48 6.37 8.61
CA VAL A 68 -4.91 5.76 7.40
C VAL A 68 -3.48 5.32 7.68
N GLY A 69 -2.99 4.31 6.96
CA GLY A 69 -1.61 3.89 7.12
C GLY A 69 -1.19 2.88 6.08
N ALA A 70 0.02 2.37 6.27
CA ALA A 70 0.66 1.36 5.44
C ALA A 70 1.50 0.45 6.33
N ASN A 71 1.95 -0.68 5.78
CA ASN A 71 2.88 -1.57 6.44
C ASN A 71 4.32 -1.22 6.02
N ALA A 72 5.30 -1.45 6.90
CA ALA A 72 6.67 -0.98 6.67
C ALA A 72 7.38 -1.71 5.52
N GLN A 73 6.94 -2.93 5.17
CA GLN A 73 7.49 -3.72 4.07
C GLN A 73 6.37 -4.32 3.22
N GLU A 74 5.48 -3.49 2.65
CA GLU A 74 4.29 -3.93 1.88
C GLU A 74 4.59 -5.08 0.91
N PHE A 75 5.64 -4.96 0.11
CA PHE A 75 6.09 -6.01 -0.82
C PHE A 75 7.20 -6.91 -0.25
N GLY A 76 7.32 -7.06 1.06
CA GLY A 76 8.33 -7.87 1.72
C GLY A 76 8.45 -9.33 1.25
N PRO A 77 7.37 -10.02 0.83
CA PRO A 77 7.44 -11.36 0.23
C PRO A 77 7.92 -11.37 -1.22
N LEU A 78 7.96 -10.22 -1.91
CA LEU A 78 8.29 -10.12 -3.32
C LEU A 78 9.62 -10.79 -3.70
N PRO A 79 10.73 -10.65 -2.94
CA PRO A 79 12.00 -11.28 -3.31
C PRO A 79 11.94 -12.81 -3.41
N ALA A 80 10.99 -13.45 -2.71
CA ALA A 80 10.78 -14.89 -2.79
C ALA A 80 9.98 -15.31 -4.04
N VAL A 81 9.13 -14.43 -4.57
CA VAL A 81 8.25 -14.69 -5.73
C VAL A 81 8.90 -14.23 -7.03
N LEU A 82 9.61 -13.10 -6.99
CA LEU A 82 10.36 -12.52 -8.10
C LEU A 82 11.82 -12.31 -7.69
N PRO A 83 12.66 -13.36 -7.81
CA PRO A 83 14.09 -13.23 -7.52
C PRO A 83 14.78 -12.30 -8.52
N VAL A 84 15.45 -11.27 -8.00
CA VAL A 84 16.24 -10.34 -8.81
C VAL A 84 17.73 -10.64 -8.57
N ALA A 85 18.38 -11.20 -9.58
CA ALA A 85 19.70 -11.81 -9.44
C ALA A 85 20.81 -10.80 -9.10
N ASP A 86 20.80 -9.64 -9.76
CA ASP A 86 21.81 -8.61 -9.62
C ASP A 86 21.24 -7.22 -9.95
N GLU A 87 22.10 -6.20 -9.84
CA GLU A 87 21.74 -4.81 -10.13
C GLU A 87 21.36 -4.57 -11.59
N ALA A 88 21.95 -5.31 -12.54
CA ALA A 88 21.62 -5.20 -13.95
C ALA A 88 20.19 -5.72 -14.22
N ALA A 89 19.80 -6.82 -13.58
CA ALA A 89 18.43 -7.34 -13.61
C ALA A 89 17.45 -6.35 -12.98
N LEU A 90 17.80 -5.74 -11.84
CA LEU A 90 16.97 -4.68 -11.24
C LEU A 90 16.78 -3.51 -12.20
N LYS A 91 17.87 -2.98 -12.78
CA LYS A 91 17.80 -1.88 -13.74
C LYS A 91 16.94 -2.22 -14.97
N ALA A 92 17.01 -3.46 -15.45
CA ALA A 92 16.15 -3.91 -16.55
C ALA A 92 14.66 -3.92 -16.17
N ILE A 93 14.32 -4.40 -14.96
CA ILE A 93 12.95 -4.35 -14.44
C ILE A 93 12.47 -2.90 -14.28
N LEU A 94 13.31 -2.03 -13.70
CA LEU A 94 12.97 -0.61 -13.56
C LEU A 94 12.78 0.05 -14.93
N GLY A 95 13.58 -0.31 -15.93
CA GLY A 95 13.41 0.17 -17.31
C GLY A 95 12.10 -0.28 -17.94
N LEU A 96 11.65 -1.50 -17.65
CA LEU A 96 10.35 -2.00 -18.12
C LEU A 96 9.19 -1.24 -17.46
N LEU A 97 9.26 -1.03 -16.15
CA LEU A 97 8.16 -0.44 -15.37
C LEU A 97 8.09 1.09 -15.45
N PHE A 98 9.25 1.76 -15.52
CA PHE A 98 9.38 3.20 -15.33
C PHE A 98 10.15 3.90 -16.45
N GLY A 99 10.60 3.16 -17.47
CA GLY A 99 11.31 3.72 -18.62
C GLY A 99 12.57 4.48 -18.23
N GLU A 100 12.66 5.74 -18.68
CA GLU A 100 13.82 6.62 -18.48
C GLU A 100 14.12 6.92 -17.01
N LEU A 101 13.19 6.65 -16.08
CA LEU A 101 13.38 6.89 -14.65
C LEU A 101 14.21 5.80 -13.95
N ALA A 102 14.57 4.73 -14.65
CA ALA A 102 15.25 3.57 -14.06
C ALA A 102 16.56 3.94 -13.34
N GLU A 103 17.35 4.86 -13.88
CA GLU A 103 18.62 5.27 -13.25
C GLU A 103 18.38 6.04 -11.94
N ALA A 104 17.48 7.03 -11.98
CA ALA A 104 17.14 7.83 -10.81
C ALA A 104 16.55 6.96 -9.68
N LEU A 105 15.76 5.94 -10.04
CA LEU A 105 15.20 5.00 -9.08
C LEU A 105 16.27 4.07 -8.48
N LEU A 106 17.30 3.71 -9.26
CA LEU A 106 18.41 2.91 -8.74
C LEU A 106 19.28 3.72 -7.76
N GLU A 107 19.46 5.02 -8.02
CA GLU A 107 20.13 5.94 -7.10
C GLU A 107 19.31 6.17 -5.81
N LEU A 108 17.99 6.24 -5.92
CA LEU A 108 17.08 6.41 -4.78
C LEU A 108 16.92 5.13 -3.94
N TYR A 109 17.02 3.96 -4.57
CA TYR A 109 16.92 2.64 -3.94
C TYR A 109 18.18 1.78 -4.20
N PRO A 110 19.35 2.17 -3.67
CA PRO A 110 20.59 1.44 -3.91
C PRO A 110 20.53 0.05 -3.27
N PRO A 111 20.71 -1.06 -4.01
CA PRO A 111 20.55 -2.43 -3.50
C PRO A 111 21.31 -2.73 -2.20
N ALA A 112 22.49 -2.15 -2.03
CA ALA A 112 23.33 -2.30 -0.85
C ALA A 112 22.66 -1.79 0.45
N SER A 113 21.76 -0.80 0.36
CA SER A 113 21.03 -0.26 1.51
C SER A 113 19.83 -1.09 1.93
N PHE A 114 19.37 -2.01 1.07
CA PHE A 114 18.16 -2.82 1.29
C PHE A 114 18.46 -4.32 1.46
N GLY A 115 19.73 -4.73 1.38
CA GLY A 115 20.12 -6.14 1.48
C GLY A 115 20.06 -6.90 0.14
N GLY A 116 19.90 -6.19 -0.98
CA GLY A 116 20.01 -6.75 -2.32
C GLY A 116 19.02 -6.14 -3.32
N PRO A 117 19.10 -6.57 -4.60
CA PRO A 117 18.28 -6.01 -5.67
C PRO A 117 16.77 -6.26 -5.50
N GLY A 118 16.39 -7.47 -5.07
CA GLY A 118 14.98 -7.82 -4.80
C GLY A 118 14.36 -7.00 -3.68
N PRO A 119 14.98 -6.93 -2.48
CA PRO A 119 14.53 -6.05 -1.40
C PRO A 119 14.44 -4.57 -1.77
N ALA A 120 15.37 -4.05 -2.59
CA ALA A 120 15.30 -2.68 -3.09
C ALA A 120 14.07 -2.45 -3.98
N LEU A 121 13.79 -3.38 -4.90
CA LEU A 121 12.56 -3.34 -5.71
C LEU A 121 11.30 -3.38 -4.82
N ALA A 122 11.28 -4.26 -3.82
CA ALA A 122 10.17 -4.37 -2.88
C ALA A 122 9.93 -3.07 -2.09
N ALA A 123 11.00 -2.42 -1.62
CA ALA A 123 10.90 -1.13 -0.93
C ALA A 123 10.34 -0.04 -1.85
N LEU A 124 10.85 0.09 -3.07
CA LEU A 124 10.35 1.04 -4.07
C LEU A 124 8.86 0.84 -4.36
N LEU A 125 8.46 -0.39 -4.69
CA LEU A 125 7.06 -0.68 -5.03
C LEU A 125 6.16 -0.48 -3.81
N GLY A 126 6.62 -0.81 -2.61
CA GLY A 126 5.85 -0.65 -1.37
C GLY A 126 5.61 0.81 -1.04
N GLU A 127 6.67 1.62 -1.13
CA GLU A 127 6.57 3.06 -0.86
C GLU A 127 5.71 3.78 -1.89
N ARG A 128 5.96 3.52 -3.18
CA ARG A 128 5.20 4.12 -4.28
C ARG A 128 3.71 3.76 -4.22
N THR A 129 3.38 2.51 -3.93
CA THR A 129 2.00 2.00 -4.06
C THR A 129 1.17 2.25 -2.81
N PHE A 130 1.78 2.25 -1.62
CA PHE A 130 1.05 2.26 -0.35
C PHE A 130 1.50 3.37 0.58
N VAL A 131 2.79 3.40 0.96
CA VAL A 131 3.28 4.30 2.02
C VAL A 131 3.09 5.76 1.62
N CYS A 132 3.63 6.18 0.47
CA CYS A 132 3.58 7.57 0.04
C CYS A 132 2.14 8.05 -0.25
N PRO A 133 1.28 7.27 -0.96
CA PRO A 133 -0.13 7.63 -1.09
C PRO A 133 -0.90 7.74 0.23
N ALA A 134 -0.62 6.88 1.22
CA ALA A 134 -1.25 6.94 2.53
C ALA A 134 -0.87 8.23 3.28
N LEU A 135 0.41 8.62 3.24
CA LEU A 135 0.90 9.87 3.82
C LEU A 135 0.33 11.10 3.09
N ALA A 136 0.31 11.07 1.75
CA ALA A 136 -0.28 12.13 0.94
C ALA A 136 -1.78 12.32 1.26
N LEU A 137 -2.52 11.23 1.44
CA LEU A 137 -3.93 11.28 1.85
C LEU A 137 -4.09 11.87 3.26
N ALA A 138 -3.26 11.46 4.21
CA ALA A 138 -3.29 12.02 5.57
C ALA A 138 -3.00 13.53 5.56
N ALA A 139 -2.04 13.98 4.75
CA ALA A 139 -1.65 15.39 4.63
C ALA A 139 -2.68 16.25 3.87
N ALA A 140 -3.35 15.69 2.85
CA ALA A 140 -4.35 16.39 2.05
C ALA A 140 -5.69 16.58 2.78
N ALA A 141 -5.92 15.83 3.86
CA ALA A 141 -7.19 15.84 4.58
C ALA A 141 -7.45 17.20 5.26
N PRO A 142 -8.55 17.90 4.94
CA PRO A 142 -8.91 19.15 5.61
C PRO A 142 -9.53 18.93 7.00
N GLN A 143 -9.79 17.68 7.38
CA GLN A 143 -10.30 17.25 8.68
C GLN A 143 -9.15 16.64 9.50
N PRO A 144 -9.30 16.47 10.83
CA PRO A 144 -8.33 15.72 11.61
C PRO A 144 -8.02 14.37 10.99
N SER A 145 -6.74 14.13 10.73
CA SER A 145 -6.22 12.89 10.19
C SER A 145 -5.14 12.32 11.12
N TRP A 146 -5.01 11.00 11.13
CA TRP A 146 -3.97 10.27 11.84
C TRP A 146 -3.35 9.26 10.88
N SER A 147 -2.03 9.15 10.91
CA SER A 147 -1.31 8.17 10.11
C SER A 147 -0.59 7.14 10.97
N TYR A 148 -0.43 5.92 10.44
CA TYR A 148 0.46 4.91 10.99
C TYR A 148 1.33 4.23 9.94
N LEU A 149 2.44 3.67 10.45
CA LEU A 149 3.24 2.67 9.78
C LEU A 149 3.24 1.40 10.65
N PHE A 150 2.65 0.31 10.17
CA PHE A 150 2.71 -0.97 10.86
C PHE A 150 4.10 -1.58 10.66
N ALA A 151 4.87 -1.67 11.74
CA ALA A 151 6.29 -2.03 11.76
C ALA A 151 6.57 -3.23 12.67
N HIS A 152 5.54 -4.05 12.92
CA HIS A 152 5.65 -5.28 13.70
C HIS A 152 5.84 -6.48 12.79
N THR A 153 6.84 -7.31 13.11
CA THR A 153 7.18 -8.51 12.33
C THR A 153 6.84 -9.77 13.11
N LEU A 154 6.50 -10.84 12.38
CA LEU A 154 6.33 -12.16 12.96
C LEU A 154 7.63 -12.70 13.57
N ALA A 155 7.50 -13.61 14.54
CA ALA A 155 8.66 -14.25 15.16
C ALA A 155 9.28 -15.33 14.25
N GLY A 156 10.57 -15.59 14.44
CA GLY A 156 11.30 -16.64 13.74
C GLY A 156 11.46 -16.36 12.24
N GLU A 157 11.55 -17.43 11.44
CA GLU A 157 11.77 -17.32 9.98
C GLU A 157 10.63 -16.61 9.25
N ALA A 158 9.40 -16.67 9.79
CA ALA A 158 8.26 -15.96 9.24
C ALA A 158 8.42 -14.43 9.26
N GLY A 159 9.28 -13.91 10.14
CA GLY A 159 9.62 -12.49 10.20
C GLY A 159 10.52 -12.00 9.05
N ALA A 160 11.09 -12.89 8.23
CA ALA A 160 12.00 -12.53 7.15
C ALA A 160 11.34 -11.65 6.07
N ALA A 161 10.03 -11.78 5.88
CA ALA A 161 9.25 -10.94 4.98
C ALA A 161 8.88 -9.57 5.58
N GLY A 162 9.28 -9.28 6.82
CA GLY A 162 8.98 -8.02 7.50
C GLY A 162 7.49 -7.82 7.78
N SER A 163 7.09 -6.55 7.85
CA SER A 163 5.71 -6.12 8.04
C SER A 163 5.03 -6.01 6.68
N PHE A 164 4.62 -7.14 6.11
CA PHE A 164 4.14 -7.21 4.73
C PHE A 164 2.66 -6.88 4.56
N HIS A 165 2.24 -6.69 3.30
CA HIS A 165 0.90 -6.28 2.94
C HIS A 165 -0.18 -7.14 3.61
N ALA A 166 -1.17 -6.47 4.21
CA ALA A 166 -2.30 -7.04 4.94
C ALA A 166 -1.95 -7.82 6.23
N LEU A 167 -0.69 -7.87 6.67
CA LEU A 167 -0.33 -8.54 7.92
C LEU A 167 -1.05 -7.94 9.14
N GLU A 168 -1.18 -6.61 9.18
CA GLU A 168 -1.82 -5.85 10.25
C GLU A 168 -3.31 -6.17 10.42
N VAL A 169 -3.97 -6.70 9.39
CA VAL A 169 -5.40 -7.07 9.44
C VAL A 169 -5.67 -8.07 10.56
N ALA A 170 -4.81 -9.08 10.73
CA ALA A 170 -4.96 -10.05 11.82
C ALA A 170 -4.92 -9.37 13.21
N TYR A 171 -4.10 -8.33 13.35
CA TYR A 171 -3.93 -7.57 14.60
C TYR A 171 -5.12 -6.64 14.85
N VAL A 172 -5.62 -5.97 13.81
CA VAL A 172 -6.81 -5.12 13.88
C VAL A 172 -8.04 -5.92 14.33
N PHE A 173 -8.22 -7.13 13.83
CA PHE A 173 -9.37 -7.96 14.17
C PHE A 173 -9.16 -8.85 15.40
N GLY A 174 -7.93 -8.98 15.90
CA GLY A 174 -7.59 -9.91 16.99
C GLY A 174 -7.64 -11.38 16.55
N ASN A 175 -7.49 -11.65 15.26
CA ASN A 175 -7.52 -12.98 14.67
C ASN A 175 -6.11 -13.57 14.58
N LEU A 176 -5.37 -13.56 15.68
CA LEU A 176 -3.96 -13.99 15.69
C LEU A 176 -3.78 -15.50 15.42
N ASP A 177 -4.84 -16.30 15.58
CA ASP A 177 -4.84 -17.71 15.16
C ASP A 177 -4.83 -17.88 13.63
N ALA A 178 -5.14 -16.83 12.86
CA ALA A 178 -5.12 -16.82 11.41
C ALA A 178 -3.82 -16.24 10.83
N LEU A 179 -2.77 -16.10 11.64
CA LEU A 179 -1.45 -15.69 11.17
C LEU A 179 -0.94 -16.68 10.09
N PRO A 180 -0.24 -16.16 9.07
CA PRO A 180 0.10 -16.96 7.89
C PRO A 180 1.03 -18.11 8.23
N ASN A 181 0.93 -19.19 7.43
CA ASN A 181 1.74 -20.39 7.56
C ASN A 181 1.64 -21.09 8.94
N GLY A 182 0.57 -20.82 9.71
CA GLY A 182 0.34 -21.44 11.02
C GLY A 182 1.31 -20.95 12.09
N VAL A 183 1.88 -19.76 11.93
CA VAL A 183 2.76 -19.14 12.93
C VAL A 183 1.97 -18.93 14.22
N ALA A 184 2.50 -19.45 15.33
CA ALA A 184 1.91 -19.21 16.64
C ALA A 184 2.17 -17.77 17.10
N ALA A 185 1.10 -17.09 17.52
CA ALA A 185 1.19 -15.76 18.09
C ALA A 185 2.05 -15.75 19.37
N THR A 186 2.85 -14.72 19.51
CA THR A 186 3.68 -14.43 20.69
C THR A 186 2.99 -13.42 21.59
N ALA A 187 3.51 -13.24 22.80
CA ALA A 187 3.05 -12.18 23.70
C ALA A 187 3.20 -10.77 23.11
N ALA A 188 4.19 -10.57 22.22
CA ALA A 188 4.35 -9.29 21.51
C ALA A 188 3.24 -9.09 20.49
N ASP A 189 2.81 -10.16 19.79
CA ASP A 189 1.70 -10.09 18.83
C ASP A 189 0.39 -9.71 19.53
N GLU A 190 0.12 -10.34 20.67
CA GLU A 190 -1.03 -10.02 21.54
C GLU A 190 -1.01 -8.55 21.99
N GLN A 191 0.16 -8.03 22.38
CA GLN A 191 0.31 -6.63 22.79
C GLN A 191 0.03 -5.67 21.63
N VAL A 192 0.55 -5.95 20.44
CA VAL A 192 0.32 -5.13 19.25
C VAL A 192 -1.14 -5.18 18.81
N SER A 193 -1.76 -6.37 18.84
CA SER A 193 -3.18 -6.51 18.51
C SER A 193 -4.07 -5.77 19.50
N ALA A 194 -3.79 -5.86 20.80
CA ALA A 194 -4.53 -5.10 21.81
C ALA A 194 -4.42 -3.58 21.57
N PHE A 195 -3.24 -3.09 21.23
CA PHE A 195 -3.02 -1.68 20.89
C PHE A 195 -3.83 -1.25 19.67
N MET A 196 -3.76 -2.00 18.55
CA MET A 196 -4.51 -1.70 17.32
C MET A 196 -6.01 -1.73 17.55
N ARG A 197 -6.52 -2.72 18.29
CA ARG A 197 -7.94 -2.86 18.60
C ARG A 197 -8.47 -1.73 19.47
N ASP A 198 -7.70 -1.32 20.49
CA ASP A 198 -8.08 -0.17 21.33
C ASP A 198 -8.11 1.12 20.49
N ALA A 199 -7.06 1.38 19.71
CA ALA A 199 -7.00 2.56 18.85
C ALA A 199 -8.13 2.60 17.82
N TRP A 200 -8.45 1.48 17.16
CA TRP A 200 -9.48 1.44 16.12
C TRP A 200 -10.88 1.56 16.73
N GLY A 201 -11.09 0.93 17.89
CA GLY A 201 -12.33 1.05 18.66
C GLY A 201 -12.58 2.49 19.13
N ARG A 202 -11.54 3.17 19.64
CA ARG A 202 -11.62 4.59 20.00
C ARG A 202 -11.90 5.46 18.81
N PHE A 203 -11.18 5.28 17.70
CA PHE A 203 -11.41 6.07 16.50
C PHE A 203 -12.85 5.95 15.99
N ALA A 204 -13.40 4.73 15.96
CA ALA A 204 -14.79 4.51 15.56
C ALA A 204 -15.81 5.18 16.51
N ARG A 205 -15.52 5.27 17.81
CA ARG A 205 -16.41 5.82 18.83
C ARG A 205 -16.30 7.35 18.99
N GLU A 206 -15.08 7.87 18.89
CA GLU A 206 -14.68 9.20 19.36
C GLU A 206 -14.11 10.06 18.23
N GLY A 207 -13.80 9.48 17.07
CA GLY A 207 -13.18 10.18 15.95
C GLY A 207 -11.68 10.45 16.14
N ALA A 208 -11.04 9.83 17.14
CA ALA A 208 -9.60 9.92 17.39
C ALA A 208 -9.07 8.58 17.98
N PRO A 209 -7.83 8.16 17.66
CA PRO A 209 -7.28 6.87 18.08
C PRO A 209 -6.80 6.83 19.56
N GLY A 210 -6.66 7.98 20.22
CA GLY A 210 -6.31 8.06 21.65
C GLY A 210 -5.11 8.95 21.96
N GLU A 211 -4.75 9.05 23.24
CA GLU A 211 -3.61 9.84 23.71
C GLU A 211 -2.27 9.26 23.22
N GLY A 212 -1.31 10.13 22.92
CA GLY A 212 0.01 9.72 22.41
C GLY A 212 0.06 9.44 20.90
N TRP A 213 -1.09 9.53 20.20
CA TRP A 213 -1.17 9.47 18.74
C TRP A 213 -1.60 10.85 18.20
N PRO A 214 -0.64 11.74 17.92
CA PRO A 214 -0.93 13.09 17.44
C PRO A 214 -1.60 13.06 16.06
N ALA A 215 -2.39 14.09 15.77
CA ALA A 215 -2.94 14.28 14.44
C ALA A 215 -1.81 14.54 13.44
N HIS A 216 -1.88 13.94 12.25
CA HIS A 216 -0.83 14.03 11.25
C HIS A 216 -0.52 15.48 10.85
N ALA A 217 -1.54 16.33 10.76
CA ALA A 217 -1.40 17.74 10.40
C ALA A 217 -0.67 18.61 11.46
N SER A 218 -0.46 18.12 12.70
CA SER A 218 0.17 18.95 13.75
C SER A 218 1.70 19.01 13.66
N ASP A 219 2.34 17.95 13.18
CA ASP A 219 3.81 17.79 13.20
C ASP A 219 4.33 16.81 12.14
N GLY A 220 3.46 16.29 11.26
CA GLY A 220 3.81 15.23 10.30
C GLY A 220 4.04 13.87 10.94
N ALA A 221 3.75 13.71 12.24
CA ALA A 221 4.04 12.47 12.95
C ALA A 221 3.19 11.31 12.42
N VAL A 222 3.84 10.16 12.38
CA VAL A 222 3.30 8.86 12.03
C VAL A 222 3.48 7.94 13.22
N MET A 223 2.42 7.24 13.62
CA MET A 223 2.52 6.20 14.65
C MET A 223 3.20 4.95 14.09
N GLN A 224 4.36 4.59 14.61
CA GLN A 224 4.95 3.29 14.37
C GLN A 224 4.28 2.25 15.26
N VAL A 225 3.47 1.39 14.65
CA VAL A 225 2.79 0.30 15.36
C VAL A 225 3.73 -0.89 15.46
N ARG A 226 4.19 -1.16 16.67
CA ARG A 226 5.07 -2.28 17.06
C ARG A 226 4.90 -2.55 18.55
N ALA A 227 5.55 -3.58 19.09
CA ALA A 227 5.40 -3.96 20.50
C ALA A 227 5.61 -2.80 21.49
N SER A 228 6.52 -1.88 21.15
CA SER A 228 6.66 -0.57 21.81
C SER A 228 6.33 0.56 20.83
N PRO A 229 5.06 1.04 20.80
CA PRO A 229 4.63 2.09 19.89
C PRO A 229 5.42 3.38 20.10
N ALA A 230 5.69 4.09 19.02
CA ALA A 230 6.38 5.38 19.05
C ALA A 230 5.97 6.24 17.85
N THR A 231 6.07 7.56 17.97
CA THR A 231 5.89 8.46 16.84
C THR A 231 7.23 8.71 16.12
N THR A 232 7.17 8.89 14.81
CA THR A 232 8.29 9.38 13.99
C THR A 232 7.77 10.42 12.99
N ALA A 233 8.61 11.37 12.60
CA ALA A 233 8.36 12.24 11.45
C ALA A 233 9.07 11.74 10.18
N ASP A 234 9.94 10.73 10.31
CA ASP A 234 10.72 10.16 9.22
C ASP A 234 10.39 8.66 9.09
N VAL A 235 9.62 8.32 8.05
CA VAL A 235 9.21 6.94 7.73
C VAL A 235 9.88 6.40 6.46
N ASP A 236 10.28 7.29 5.55
CA ASP A 236 10.78 6.96 4.21
C ASP A 236 12.11 7.66 3.86
N ALA A 237 12.76 8.36 4.81
CA ALA A 237 13.99 9.12 4.59
C ALA A 237 13.90 10.15 3.45
N GLY A 238 12.70 10.70 3.20
CA GLY A 238 12.44 11.69 2.15
C GLY A 238 12.16 11.10 0.77
N ARG A 239 12.19 9.76 0.61
CA ARG A 239 11.92 9.09 -0.67
C ARG A 239 10.52 9.39 -1.20
N CYS A 240 9.52 9.62 -0.35
CA CYS A 240 8.19 10.01 -0.83
C CYS A 240 8.18 11.36 -1.54
N ALA A 241 8.98 12.33 -1.08
CA ALA A 241 9.12 13.61 -1.75
C ALA A 241 9.85 13.48 -3.11
N GLU A 242 10.91 12.65 -3.16
CA GLU A 242 11.64 12.36 -4.40
C GLU A 242 10.76 11.62 -5.42
N LEU A 243 9.99 10.62 -4.99
CA LEU A 243 9.04 9.92 -5.85
C LEU A 243 7.96 10.85 -6.41
N ALA A 244 7.45 11.79 -5.61
CA ALA A 244 6.51 12.80 -6.06
C ALA A 244 7.14 13.75 -7.09
N ALA A 245 8.40 14.16 -6.88
CA ALA A 245 9.15 14.98 -7.83
C ALA A 245 9.37 14.28 -9.18
N LEU A 246 9.44 12.94 -9.19
CA LEU A 246 9.50 12.11 -10.39
C LEU A 246 8.10 11.85 -11.01
N GLY A 247 7.03 12.35 -10.42
CA GLY A 247 5.64 12.12 -10.88
C GLY A 247 5.15 10.68 -10.67
N LEU A 248 5.76 9.95 -9.74
CA LEU A 248 5.47 8.53 -9.47
C LEU A 248 4.48 8.31 -8.33
N THR A 249 4.30 9.32 -7.50
CA THR A 249 3.30 9.41 -6.44
C THR A 249 2.60 10.77 -6.52
N PRO A 250 1.43 10.92 -5.87
CA PRO A 250 0.73 12.20 -5.82
C PRO A 250 1.53 13.32 -5.13
#